data_AF-A0A956SX07-F1
#
_entry.id   AF-A0A956SX07-F1
#
_cell.length_a   1.000
_cell.length_b   1.000
_cell.length_c   1.000
_cell.angle_alpha   90.00
_cell.angle_beta   90.00
_cell.angle_gamma   90.00
#
_symmetry.space_group_name_H-M   'P 1'
#
loop_
_entity.id
_entity.type
_entity.pdbx_description
1 polymer ?
#
loop_
_entity_poly.entity_id
_entity_poly.type
_entity_poly.pdbx_seq_one_letter_code
_entity_poly.pdbx_strand_id
1 'polypeptide(L)'
;VQEPYTDQQALGRKIYIEYGCIYCHSQQVRDPVAGADESFGWGRPSVPSDYIYDQPHLMGTSRTGPDLSNVGSRQPSKEWHHLHLYDPRLLVDWSIMPRHAFLYQKTKGEKPADNALKVPETEDEWIIPSEEADALVAYLLALKRDAEPPDPAGEKRDE
;
A
#
# COMPACT_ATOMS: atom_id res chain seq x y z
N VAL A 1 17.28 3.41 -3.56
CA VAL A 1 17.24 2.91 -4.96
C VAL A 1 16.16 1.84 -5.02
N GLN A 2 15.33 1.81 -6.06
CA GLN A 2 14.32 0.75 -6.21
C GLN A 2 15.00 -0.59 -6.46
N GLU A 3 14.43 -1.65 -5.91
CA GLU A 3 14.87 -3.03 -6.10
C GLU A 3 13.77 -3.83 -6.83
N PRO A 4 14.11 -4.90 -7.56
CA PRO A 4 13.11 -5.78 -8.14
C PRO A 4 12.17 -6.34 -7.08
N TYR A 5 10.88 -6.47 -7.42
CA TYR A 5 9.91 -7.10 -6.53
C TYR A 5 10.25 -8.58 -6.30
N THR A 6 10.12 -9.03 -5.05
CA THR A 6 10.12 -10.47 -4.74
C THR A 6 8.90 -11.15 -5.36
N ASP A 7 8.91 -12.48 -5.47
CA ASP A 7 7.78 -13.23 -6.05
C ASP A 7 6.45 -12.93 -5.34
N GLN A 8 6.47 -12.81 -4.01
CA GLN A 8 5.30 -12.46 -3.22
C GLN A 8 4.82 -11.02 -3.49
N GLN A 9 5.74 -10.06 -3.62
CA GLN A 9 5.40 -8.68 -3.96
C GLN A 9 4.88 -8.57 -5.40
N ALA A 10 5.45 -9.33 -6.34
CA ALA A 10 4.99 -9.38 -7.72
C ALA A 10 3.57 -9.97 -7.81
N LEU A 11 3.27 -11.02 -7.04
CA LEU A 11 1.91 -11.54 -6.89
C LEU A 11 0.98 -10.47 -6.30
N GLY A 12 1.39 -9.80 -5.21
CA GLY A 12 0.61 -8.73 -4.60
C GLY A 12 0.30 -7.57 -5.54
N ARG A 13 1.27 -7.22 -6.38
CA ARG A 13 1.11 -6.22 -7.45
C ARG A 13 0.10 -6.65 -8.49
N LYS A 14 0.10 -7.93 -8.88
CA LYS A 14 -0.92 -8.50 -9.77
C LYS A 14 -2.30 -8.40 -9.14
N ILE A 15 -2.43 -8.78 -7.87
CA ILE A 15 -3.69 -8.67 -7.11
C ILE A 15 -4.17 -7.20 -7.00
N TYR A 16 -3.26 -6.26 -6.77
CA TYR A 16 -3.56 -4.82 -6.76
C TYR A 16 -4.18 -4.36 -8.10
N ILE A 17 -3.67 -4.87 -9.22
CA ILE A 17 -4.20 -4.60 -10.56
C ILE A 17 -5.56 -5.28 -10.75
N GLU A 18 -5.68 -6.56 -10.41
CA GLU A 18 -6.90 -7.35 -10.62
C GLU A 18 -8.11 -6.81 -9.85
N TYR A 19 -7.90 -6.30 -8.63
CA TYR A 19 -8.97 -5.68 -7.85
C TYR A 19 -9.14 -4.19 -8.11
N GLY A 20 -8.39 -3.63 -9.07
CA GLY A 20 -8.62 -2.26 -9.53
C GLY A 20 -8.27 -1.19 -8.49
N CYS A 21 -7.35 -1.47 -7.57
CA CYS A 21 -6.93 -0.49 -6.56
C CYS A 21 -6.45 0.84 -7.19
N ILE A 22 -5.85 0.75 -8.38
CA ILE A 22 -5.39 1.89 -9.19
C ILE A 22 -6.51 2.89 -9.56
N TYR A 23 -7.77 2.45 -9.59
CA TYR A 23 -8.90 3.34 -9.94
C TYR A 23 -9.22 4.34 -8.82
N CYS A 24 -8.77 4.06 -7.59
CA CYS A 24 -9.00 4.92 -6.43
C CYS A 24 -7.71 5.54 -5.88
N HIS A 25 -6.57 4.88 -6.08
CA HIS A 25 -5.29 5.26 -5.51
C HIS A 25 -4.26 5.52 -6.60
N SER A 26 -3.64 6.70 -6.55
CA SER A 26 -2.44 6.96 -7.33
C SER A 26 -1.21 6.33 -6.69
N GLN A 27 -0.20 6.09 -7.51
CA GLN A 27 1.18 5.84 -7.07
C GLN A 27 2.11 6.82 -7.78
N GLN A 28 1.79 8.11 -7.66
CA GLN A 28 2.57 9.21 -8.20
C GLN A 28 2.39 10.43 -7.30
N VAL A 29 3.40 10.72 -6.47
CA VAL A 29 3.46 11.97 -5.71
C VAL A 29 3.86 13.08 -6.67
N ARG A 30 3.05 14.14 -6.75
CA ARG A 30 3.27 15.26 -7.67
C ARG A 30 4.25 16.27 -7.08
N ASP A 31 4.89 17.00 -7.98
CA ASP A 31 5.71 18.16 -7.62
C ASP A 31 4.87 19.21 -6.85
N PRO A 32 5.44 19.91 -5.85
CA PRO A 32 4.73 20.92 -5.07
C PRO A 32 4.13 22.05 -5.93
N VAL A 33 4.73 22.37 -7.09
CA VAL A 33 4.16 23.38 -8.00
C VAL A 33 2.92 22.90 -8.73
N ALA A 34 2.70 21.57 -8.78
CA ALA A 34 1.63 20.91 -9.52
C ALA A 34 0.52 20.32 -8.62
N GLY A 35 0.67 20.39 -7.29
CA GLY A 35 -0.33 19.86 -6.37
C GLY A 35 -0.01 20.06 -4.90
N ALA A 36 -0.97 19.71 -4.04
CA ALA A 36 -0.87 19.83 -2.58
C ALA A 36 -0.31 18.57 -1.89
N ASP A 37 0.32 17.66 -2.64
CA ASP A 37 0.69 16.33 -2.15
C ASP A 37 1.67 16.37 -0.96
N GLU A 38 2.56 17.37 -0.96
CA GLU A 38 3.48 17.64 0.15
C GLU A 38 2.72 17.93 1.46
N SER A 39 1.64 18.72 1.38
CA SER A 39 0.84 19.06 2.57
C SER A 39 0.10 17.86 3.18
N PHE A 40 -0.12 16.79 2.40
CA PHE A 40 -0.67 15.53 2.89
C PHE A 40 0.39 14.56 3.44
N GLY A 41 1.68 14.93 3.41
CA GLY A 41 2.78 14.12 3.90
C GLY A 41 2.99 12.84 3.09
N TRP A 42 2.73 12.85 1.78
CA TRP A 42 2.88 11.66 0.92
C TRP A 42 4.32 11.38 0.49
N GLY A 43 5.27 12.26 0.83
CA GLY A 43 6.70 12.11 0.56
C GLY A 43 7.18 13.01 -0.57
N ARG A 44 8.40 12.75 -1.05
CA ARG A 44 8.99 13.50 -2.17
C ARG A 44 8.25 13.26 -3.49
N PRO A 45 8.34 14.19 -4.46
CA PRO A 45 7.83 13.99 -5.81
C PRO A 45 8.40 12.72 -6.44
N SER A 46 7.56 11.99 -7.18
CA SER A 46 7.98 10.78 -7.90
C SER A 46 8.88 11.13 -9.08
N VAL A 47 9.92 10.32 -9.30
CA VAL A 47 10.85 10.46 -10.42
C VAL A 47 10.82 9.21 -11.32
N PRO A 48 11.29 9.28 -12.57
CA PRO A 48 11.24 8.14 -13.50
C PRO A 48 11.88 6.85 -12.96
N SER A 49 12.96 6.96 -12.19
CA SER A 49 13.64 5.79 -11.59
C SER A 49 12.79 5.04 -10.57
N ASP A 50 11.74 5.66 -10.03
CA ASP A 50 10.82 5.00 -9.09
C ASP A 50 9.96 3.90 -9.74
N TYR A 51 9.91 3.88 -11.09
CA TYR A 51 9.06 2.98 -11.87
C TYR A 51 9.85 2.01 -12.76
N ILE A 52 11.17 1.91 -12.59
CA ILE A 52 12.02 1.12 -13.49
C ILE A 52 11.63 -0.37 -13.55
N TYR A 53 11.07 -0.91 -12.46
CA TYR A 53 10.57 -2.28 -12.37
C TYR A 53 9.04 -2.39 -12.48
N ASP A 54 8.35 -1.29 -12.75
CA ASP A 54 6.89 -1.26 -12.87
C ASP A 54 6.46 -1.43 -14.33
N GLN A 55 6.13 -2.67 -14.72
CA GLN A 55 5.55 -2.96 -16.03
C GLN A 55 4.17 -3.64 -15.88
N PRO A 56 3.07 -3.00 -16.35
CA PRO A 56 2.95 -1.60 -16.75
C PRO A 56 3.04 -0.66 -15.53
N HIS A 57 3.35 0.63 -15.70
CA HIS A 57 3.36 1.57 -14.57
C HIS A 57 1.97 1.68 -13.89
N LEU A 58 1.93 1.91 -12.57
CA LEU A 58 0.69 2.01 -11.79
C LEU A 58 0.46 3.42 -11.20
N MET A 59 0.91 4.47 -11.89
CA MET A 59 0.79 5.86 -11.43
C MET A 59 -0.64 6.26 -11.05
N GLY A 60 -1.65 5.71 -11.71
CA GLY A 60 -3.06 6.03 -11.50
C GLY A 60 -3.44 7.43 -11.99
N THR A 61 -4.73 7.70 -12.10
CA THR A 61 -5.26 8.99 -12.60
C THR A 61 -6.34 9.59 -11.70
N SER A 62 -6.75 8.87 -10.66
CA SER A 62 -7.80 9.26 -9.72
C SER A 62 -7.32 9.09 -8.29
N ARG A 63 -7.86 9.90 -7.38
CA ARG A 63 -7.51 9.96 -5.95
C ARG A 63 -8.75 10.02 -5.09
N THR A 64 -9.60 9.00 -5.24
CA THR A 64 -10.71 8.75 -4.31
C THR A 64 -10.15 8.41 -2.92
N GLY A 65 -9.03 7.67 -2.88
CA GLY A 65 -8.22 7.45 -1.70
C GLY A 65 -6.85 8.13 -1.79
N PRO A 66 -6.04 8.08 -0.72
CA PRO A 66 -4.71 8.68 -0.70
C PRO A 66 -3.76 8.05 -1.73
N ASP A 67 -2.72 8.80 -2.13
CA ASP A 67 -1.60 8.22 -2.89
C ASP A 67 -0.93 7.09 -2.08
N LEU A 68 -0.42 6.05 -2.75
CA LEU A 68 0.18 4.88 -2.13
C LEU A 68 1.68 4.70 -2.40
N SER A 69 2.33 5.60 -3.15
CA SER A 69 3.74 5.49 -3.56
C SER A 69 4.71 5.20 -2.41
N ASN A 70 4.38 5.74 -1.23
CA ASN A 70 5.18 5.65 -0.01
C ASN A 70 4.37 5.08 1.17
N VAL A 71 3.33 4.29 0.90
CA VAL A 71 2.48 3.75 1.97
C VAL A 71 3.23 2.78 2.88
N GLY A 72 4.21 2.05 2.38
CA GLY A 72 5.04 1.16 3.20
C GLY A 72 5.89 1.89 4.23
N SER A 73 6.24 3.16 3.98
CA SER A 73 6.93 4.02 4.94
C SER A 73 5.96 4.72 5.89
N ARG A 74 4.82 5.21 5.36
CA ARG A 74 3.82 5.93 6.17
C ARG A 74 2.99 5.03 7.07
N GLN A 75 2.75 3.80 6.64
CA GLN A 75 2.02 2.80 7.41
C GLN A 75 2.73 1.44 7.36
N PRO A 76 3.71 1.20 8.26
CA PRO A 76 4.54 0.00 8.23
C PRO A 76 3.90 -1.24 8.88
N SER A 77 2.77 -1.10 9.59
CA SER A 77 2.14 -2.25 10.27
C SER A 77 1.40 -3.14 9.28
N LYS A 78 1.84 -4.41 9.19
CA LYS A 78 1.19 -5.45 8.40
C LYS A 78 -0.25 -5.68 8.87
N GLU A 79 -0.45 -5.68 10.18
CA GLU A 79 -1.76 -5.86 10.84
C GLU A 79 -2.73 -4.77 10.43
N TRP A 80 -2.29 -3.50 10.41
CA TRP A 80 -3.12 -2.39 9.96
C TRP A 80 -3.59 -2.58 8.52
N HIS A 81 -2.70 -2.97 7.61
CA HIS A 81 -3.07 -3.18 6.20
C HIS A 81 -4.11 -4.29 6.04
N HIS A 82 -3.95 -5.41 6.75
CA HIS A 82 -4.93 -6.49 6.69
C HIS A 82 -6.29 -6.07 7.25
N LEU A 83 -6.31 -5.43 8.42
CA LEU A 83 -7.56 -4.94 9.01
C LEU A 83 -8.22 -3.90 8.10
N HIS A 84 -7.43 -2.98 7.53
CA HIS A 84 -7.92 -1.97 6.59
C HIS A 84 -8.41 -2.58 5.28
N LEU A 85 -7.85 -3.67 4.77
CA LEU A 85 -8.36 -4.35 3.57
C LEU A 85 -9.63 -5.15 3.87
N TYR A 86 -9.66 -5.83 5.01
CA TYR A 86 -10.82 -6.63 5.45
C TYR A 86 -12.06 -5.74 5.66
N ASP A 87 -11.89 -4.66 6.41
CA ASP A 87 -12.91 -3.64 6.57
C ASP A 87 -12.30 -2.27 6.85
N PRO A 88 -12.17 -1.43 5.81
CA PRO A 88 -11.61 -0.08 5.94
C PRO A 88 -12.21 0.78 7.07
N ARG A 89 -13.50 0.59 7.39
CA ARG A 89 -14.21 1.36 8.42
C ARG A 89 -13.90 0.94 9.85
N LEU A 90 -13.19 -0.16 10.06
CA LEU A 90 -12.69 -0.53 11.40
C LEU A 90 -11.59 0.42 11.89
N LEU A 91 -10.87 1.06 10.97
CA LEU A 91 -9.74 1.93 11.27
C LEU A 91 -9.96 3.38 10.82
N VAL A 92 -10.82 3.57 9.81
CA VAL A 92 -11.16 4.88 9.25
C VAL A 92 -12.67 4.90 9.00
N ASP A 93 -13.44 5.32 9.99
CA ASP A 93 -14.92 5.24 10.01
C ASP A 93 -15.60 5.82 8.77
N TRP A 94 -15.05 6.90 8.21
CA TRP A 94 -15.58 7.59 7.03
C TRP A 94 -15.08 7.02 5.69
N SER A 95 -14.29 5.94 5.71
CA SER A 95 -13.70 5.37 4.50
C SER A 95 -14.76 4.85 3.52
N ILE A 96 -14.68 5.34 2.29
CA ILE A 96 -15.49 4.87 1.16
C ILE A 96 -14.84 3.71 0.40
N MET A 97 -13.66 3.24 0.84
CA MET A 97 -12.99 2.10 0.23
C MET A 97 -13.86 0.84 0.35
N PRO A 98 -14.05 0.06 -0.74
CA PRO A 98 -14.75 -1.22 -0.68
C PRO A 98 -14.08 -2.21 0.27
N ARG A 99 -14.86 -3.13 0.83
CA ARG A 99 -14.32 -4.23 1.64
C ARG A 99 -13.71 -5.29 0.75
N HIS A 100 -12.46 -5.66 1.00
CA HIS A 100 -11.86 -6.87 0.43
C HIS A 100 -11.99 -8.06 1.39
N ALA A 101 -13.13 -8.15 2.10
CA ALA A 101 -13.39 -9.19 3.09
C ALA A 101 -13.33 -10.61 2.50
N PHE A 102 -13.55 -10.76 1.19
CA PHE A 102 -13.46 -12.03 0.48
C PHE A 102 -12.04 -12.63 0.48
N LEU A 103 -11.01 -11.82 0.75
CA LEU A 103 -9.63 -12.29 0.90
C LEU A 103 -9.33 -12.91 2.28
N TYR A 104 -10.32 -12.97 3.17
CA TYR A 104 -10.14 -13.35 4.56
C TYR A 104 -11.18 -14.37 4.98
N GLN A 105 -10.75 -15.37 5.75
CA GLN A 105 -11.66 -16.26 6.46
C GLN A 105 -11.94 -15.70 7.86
N LYS A 106 -13.23 -15.50 8.16
CA LYS A 106 -13.67 -15.08 9.50
C LYS A 106 -13.98 -16.29 10.38
N THR A 107 -13.56 -16.25 11.65
CA THR A 107 -13.88 -17.27 12.66
C THR A 107 -14.08 -16.66 14.06
N LYS A 108 -14.53 -17.48 15.01
CA LYS A 108 -14.79 -17.12 16.41
C LYS A 108 -14.08 -18.07 17.39
N GLY A 109 -13.89 -17.61 18.62
CA GLY A 109 -13.32 -18.39 19.72
C GLY A 109 -11.83 -18.15 19.92
N GLU A 110 -11.09 -19.22 20.17
CA GLU A 110 -9.63 -19.16 20.35
C GLU A 110 -8.90 -18.78 19.06
N LYS A 111 -7.67 -18.27 19.19
CA LYS A 111 -6.85 -17.86 18.04
C LYS A 111 -6.63 -19.07 17.11
N PRO A 112 -7.11 -19.04 15.85
CA PRO A 112 -7.18 -20.22 15.00
C PRO A 112 -5.87 -20.57 14.30
N ALA A 113 -4.96 -19.60 14.12
CA ALA A 113 -3.70 -19.74 13.41
C ALA A 113 -2.75 -18.59 13.78
N ASP A 114 -1.44 -18.75 13.59
CA ASP A 114 -0.44 -17.74 13.96
C ASP A 114 -0.63 -16.40 13.24
N ASN A 115 -0.98 -16.46 11.95
CA ASN A 115 -1.26 -15.30 11.10
C ASN A 115 -2.67 -14.72 11.28
N ALA A 116 -3.49 -15.29 12.18
CA ALA A 116 -4.82 -14.77 12.45
C ALA A 116 -4.74 -13.43 13.19
N LEU A 117 -5.56 -12.48 12.74
CA LEU A 117 -5.64 -11.12 13.29
C LEU A 117 -6.96 -10.96 14.03
N LYS A 118 -6.92 -10.37 15.22
CA LYS A 118 -8.11 -10.08 16.00
C LYS A 118 -8.88 -8.94 15.37
N VAL A 119 -10.20 -9.08 15.22
CA VAL A 119 -11.07 -7.98 14.78
C VAL A 119 -11.22 -6.98 15.93
N PRO A 120 -10.91 -5.69 15.74
CA PRO A 120 -11.11 -4.66 16.75
C PRO A 120 -12.54 -4.64 17.30
N GLU A 121 -12.68 -4.29 18.58
CA GLU A 121 -13.97 -4.16 19.28
C GLU A 121 -14.80 -5.45 19.36
N THR A 122 -14.21 -6.60 19.06
CA THR A 122 -14.83 -7.91 19.25
C THR A 122 -14.14 -8.69 20.36
N GLU A 123 -14.90 -9.54 21.06
CA GLU A 123 -14.34 -10.37 22.14
C GLU A 123 -13.45 -11.48 21.57
N ASP A 124 -13.95 -12.21 20.58
CA ASP A 124 -13.39 -13.49 20.10
C ASP A 124 -13.40 -13.66 18.57
N GLU A 125 -13.58 -12.58 17.79
CA GLU A 125 -13.57 -12.70 16.32
C GLU A 125 -12.17 -12.53 15.74
N TRP A 126 -11.85 -13.42 14.79
CA TRP A 126 -10.56 -13.46 14.09
C TRP A 126 -10.75 -13.47 12.59
N ILE A 127 -9.81 -12.87 11.87
CA ILE A 127 -9.67 -13.01 10.42
C ILE A 127 -8.35 -13.71 10.11
N ILE A 128 -8.38 -14.61 9.14
CA ILE A 128 -7.21 -15.33 8.65
C ILE A 128 -6.96 -14.83 7.22
N PRO A 129 -5.84 -14.15 6.95
CA PRO A 129 -5.47 -13.73 5.59
C PRO A 129 -5.28 -14.94 4.66
N SER A 130 -5.80 -14.84 3.44
CA SER A 130 -5.41 -15.72 2.33
C SER A 130 -4.00 -15.38 1.84
N GLU A 131 -3.44 -16.25 0.99
CA GLU A 131 -2.17 -15.98 0.29
C GLU A 131 -2.24 -14.69 -0.55
N GLU A 132 -3.37 -14.43 -1.21
CA GLU A 132 -3.59 -13.20 -1.98
C GLU A 132 -3.61 -11.96 -1.10
N ALA A 133 -4.21 -12.03 0.11
CA ALA A 133 -4.14 -10.94 1.09
C ALA A 133 -2.70 -10.68 1.54
N ASP A 134 -1.96 -11.74 1.90
CA ASP A 134 -0.57 -11.64 2.32
C ASP A 134 0.32 -11.05 1.23
N ALA A 135 0.12 -11.48 -0.02
CA ALA A 135 0.84 -10.97 -1.18
C ALA A 135 0.53 -9.48 -1.40
N LEU A 136 -0.76 -9.10 -1.40
CA LEU A 136 -1.18 -7.71 -1.57
C LEU A 136 -0.56 -6.80 -0.50
N VAL A 137 -0.57 -7.22 0.77
CA VAL A 137 0.05 -6.46 1.86
C VAL A 137 1.58 -6.39 1.69
N ALA A 138 2.22 -7.47 1.25
CA ALA A 138 3.65 -7.45 0.96
C ALA A 138 4.00 -6.42 -0.13
N TYR A 139 3.19 -6.32 -1.19
CA TYR A 139 3.34 -5.29 -2.21
C TYR A 139 3.16 -3.87 -1.66
N LEU A 140 2.09 -3.62 -0.89
CA LEU A 140 1.84 -2.31 -0.28
C LEU A 140 2.98 -1.88 0.65
N LEU A 141 3.52 -2.81 1.44
CA LEU A 141 4.67 -2.56 2.31
C LEU A 141 5.98 -2.34 1.54
N ALA A 142 6.08 -2.85 0.30
CA ALA A 142 7.22 -2.60 -0.58
C ALA A 142 7.18 -1.22 -1.24
N LEU A 143 6.03 -0.54 -1.26
CA LEU A 143 5.90 0.82 -1.80
C LEU A 143 6.57 1.85 -0.88
N LYS A 144 7.89 1.99 -1.07
CA LYS A 144 8.81 2.89 -0.37
C LYS A 144 9.70 3.60 -1.39
N ARG A 145 9.20 4.69 -1.96
CA ARG A 145 9.86 5.53 -2.99
C ARG A 145 10.35 6.85 -2.38
N ASP A 146 10.65 6.83 -1.09
CA ASP A 146 11.04 7.97 -0.27
C ASP A 146 12.54 8.25 -0.32
N ALA A 147 13.37 7.26 -0.66
CA ALA A 147 14.79 7.47 -0.85
C ALA A 147 15.06 8.51 -1.95
N GLU A 148 15.95 9.46 -1.67
CA GLU A 148 16.45 10.40 -2.67
C GLU A 148 16.99 9.64 -3.88
N PRO A 149 16.58 10.00 -5.11
CA PRO A 149 17.12 9.37 -6.29
C PRO A 149 18.60 9.77 -6.42
N PRO A 150 19.45 8.89 -6.96
CA PRO A 150 20.83 9.23 -7.24
C PRO A 150 20.88 10.49 -8.11
N ASP A 151 21.77 11.42 -7.79
CA ASP A 151 21.91 12.65 -8.55
C ASP A 151 22.22 12.31 -10.02
N PRO A 152 21.40 12.77 -10.99
CA PRO A 152 21.59 12.44 -12.39
C PRO A 152 22.92 12.96 -12.97
N ALA A 153 23.60 13.91 -12.30
CA ALA A 153 24.91 14.42 -12.69
C ALA A 153 26.10 13.78 -11.94
N GLY A 154 25.85 12.96 -10.91
CA GLY A 154 26.90 12.40 -10.05
C GLY A 154 27.59 13.43 -9.15
N GLU A 155 27.07 14.66 -9.08
CA GLU A 155 27.56 15.73 -8.23
C GLU A 155 26.72 15.76 -6.96
N LYS A 156 27.36 15.63 -5.80
CA LYS A 156 26.68 15.98 -4.56
C LYS A 156 26.25 17.44 -4.71
N ARG A 157 24.94 17.71 -4.59
CA ARG A 157 24.48 19.08 -4.40
C ARG A 157 25.01 19.52 -3.04
N ASP A 158 26.13 20.25 -3.07
CA ASP A 158 26.65 20.94 -1.91
C ASP A 158 25.66 22.04 -1.51
N GLU A 159 25.03 21.87 -0.34
CA GLU A 159 24.49 22.98 0.47
C GLU A 159 25.05 22.87 1.89
#